data_AF-A0A920WQY1-F1
#
_entry.id   AF-A0A920WQY1-F1
#
_cell.length_a   1.000
_cell.length_b   1.000
_cell.length_c   1.000
_cell.angle_alpha   90.00
_cell.angle_beta   90.00
_cell.angle_gamma   90.00
#
_symmetry.space_group_name_H-M   'P 1'
#
loop_
_entity.id
_entity.type
_entity.pdbx_description
1 polymer ?
#
loop_
_entity_poly.entity_id
_entity_poly.type
_entity_poly.pdbx_seq_one_letter_code
_entity_poly.pdbx_strand_id
1 'polypeptide(L)'
;MVGAKYNYRDYNLYIVCFDSIFDGWAGKARVGTIGLWLNGGFDNDTIQHELGHNLGLFHANAWVPSQSDSPIGSGEHEEYGDPYDNMGNYSPYGHFNVYFKNYLWWIPDASVKSVSRTGTYRVKAHDHRESGTACVR
;
A
#
# COMPACT_ATOMS: atom_id res chain seq x y z
N MET A 1 -24.10 -8.92 -22.78
CA MET A 1 -22.64 -9.13 -22.72
C MET A 1 -22.07 -8.76 -24.07
N VAL A 2 -21.36 -7.64 -24.19
CA VAL A 2 -20.66 -7.29 -25.43
C VAL A 2 -19.51 -8.29 -25.58
N GLY A 3 -19.50 -9.06 -26.67
CA GLY A 3 -18.50 -10.09 -26.92
C GLY A 3 -17.10 -9.49 -26.93
N ALA A 4 -16.29 -9.80 -25.93
CA ALA A 4 -14.97 -9.22 -25.80
C ALA A 4 -13.98 -9.96 -26.72
N LYS A 5 -13.31 -9.22 -27.61
CA LYS A 5 -12.15 -9.67 -28.39
C LYS A 5 -10.94 -10.07 -27.53
N TYR A 6 -11.03 -9.86 -26.21
CA TYR A 6 -9.96 -10.08 -25.25
C TYR A 6 -10.47 -10.96 -24.11
N ASN A 7 -9.77 -12.05 -23.82
CA ASN A 7 -10.00 -12.90 -22.66
C ASN A 7 -9.07 -12.44 -21.52
N TYR A 8 -9.64 -11.90 -20.46
CA TYR A 8 -8.86 -11.37 -19.33
C TYR A 8 -7.98 -12.44 -18.65
N ARG A 9 -8.30 -13.72 -18.83
CA ARG A 9 -7.52 -14.84 -18.27
C ARG A 9 -6.16 -15.03 -18.96
N ASP A 10 -5.96 -14.41 -20.11
CA ASP A 10 -4.69 -14.49 -20.85
C ASP A 10 -3.66 -13.47 -20.33
N TYR A 11 -4.03 -12.67 -19.32
CA TYR A 11 -3.19 -11.60 -18.74
C TYR A 11 -3.00 -11.81 -17.25
N ASN A 12 -1.86 -11.35 -16.73
CA ASN A 12 -1.60 -11.34 -15.28
C ASN A 12 -2.39 -10.22 -14.56
N LEU A 13 -2.79 -9.19 -15.29
CA LEU A 13 -3.53 -8.04 -14.80
C LEU A 13 -4.36 -7.43 -15.93
N TYR A 14 -5.51 -6.85 -15.62
CA TYR A 14 -6.27 -6.04 -16.56
C TYR A 14 -6.74 -4.75 -15.89
N ILE A 15 -6.85 -3.69 -16.68
CA ILE A 15 -7.39 -2.41 -16.22
C ILE A 15 -8.59 -2.07 -17.10
N VAL A 16 -9.72 -1.75 -16.48
CA VAL A 16 -10.90 -1.24 -17.18
C VAL A 16 -11.05 0.23 -16.86
N CYS A 17 -11.01 1.06 -17.90
CA CYS A 17 -11.05 2.51 -17.79
C CYS A 17 -12.38 3.06 -18.27
N PHE A 18 -12.99 3.93 -17.48
CA PHE A 18 -14.16 4.72 -17.85
C PHE A 18 -13.87 6.19 -17.63
N ASP A 19 -14.52 7.05 -18.43
CA ASP A 19 -14.71 8.44 -18.00
C ASP A 19 -15.47 8.47 -16.66
N SER A 20 -15.50 9.59 -15.95
CA SER A 20 -16.27 9.66 -14.70
C SER A 20 -17.77 9.45 -14.99
N ILE A 21 -18.28 8.26 -14.64
CA ILE A 21 -19.65 7.83 -14.95
C ILE A 21 -20.60 7.87 -13.74
N PHE A 22 -20.07 8.04 -12.52
CA PHE A 22 -20.80 8.31 -11.27
C PHE A 22 -19.83 8.75 -10.16
N ASP A 23 -20.38 9.24 -9.04
CA ASP A 23 -19.61 9.64 -7.86
C ASP A 23 -19.39 8.50 -6.85
N GLY A 24 -18.26 8.50 -6.13
CA GLY A 24 -18.04 7.67 -4.94
C GLY A 24 -16.71 6.90 -4.89
N TRP A 25 -16.08 6.65 -6.04
CA TRP A 25 -14.71 6.13 -6.10
C TRP A 25 -14.03 6.51 -7.42
N ALA A 26 -12.73 6.76 -7.36
CA ALA A 26 -11.90 7.07 -8.52
C ALA A 26 -11.23 5.80 -9.10
N GLY A 27 -10.89 4.84 -8.23
CA GLY A 27 -10.39 3.51 -8.56
C GLY A 27 -11.10 2.42 -7.75
N LYS A 28 -11.03 1.18 -8.23
CA LYS A 28 -11.50 0.01 -7.47
C LYS A 28 -10.84 -1.30 -7.88
N ALA A 29 -10.26 -1.97 -6.91
CA ALA A 29 -9.68 -3.30 -7.00
C ALA A 29 -10.15 -4.17 -5.84
N ARG A 30 -9.89 -5.48 -5.95
CA ARG A 30 -10.06 -6.42 -4.83
C ARG A 30 -8.71 -7.00 -4.45
N VAL A 31 -8.51 -7.15 -3.15
CA VAL A 31 -7.29 -7.68 -2.55
C VAL A 31 -6.94 -9.05 -3.13
N GLY A 32 -5.74 -9.18 -3.69
CA GLY A 32 -5.18 -10.44 -4.21
C GLY A 32 -5.87 -10.98 -5.47
N THR A 33 -6.72 -10.18 -6.12
CA THR A 33 -7.35 -10.55 -7.40
C THR A 33 -6.63 -9.91 -8.57
N ILE A 34 -6.85 -10.46 -9.77
CA ILE A 34 -6.38 -9.82 -10.99
C ILE A 34 -7.40 -8.76 -11.43
N GLY A 35 -6.93 -7.53 -11.54
CA GLY A 35 -7.60 -6.45 -12.25
C GLY A 35 -8.25 -5.38 -11.37
N LEU A 36 -8.39 -4.21 -11.98
CA LEU A 36 -8.92 -3.00 -11.35
C LEU A 36 -9.73 -2.16 -12.33
N TRP A 37 -10.60 -1.31 -11.78
CA TRP A 37 -11.44 -0.38 -12.52
C TRP A 37 -11.06 1.05 -12.18
N LEU A 38 -11.01 1.93 -13.18
CA LEU A 38 -10.80 3.36 -13.02
C LEU A 38 -12.05 4.10 -13.50
N ASN A 39 -12.55 5.01 -12.67
CA ASN A 39 -13.73 5.85 -12.91
C ASN A 39 -13.30 7.32 -12.83
N GLY A 40 -12.77 7.86 -13.94
CA GLY A 40 -12.17 9.20 -13.97
C GLY A 40 -10.83 9.37 -13.23
N GLY A 41 -10.45 8.42 -12.37
CA GLY A 41 -9.19 8.39 -11.60
C GLY A 41 -7.98 7.94 -12.41
N PHE A 42 -7.53 8.77 -13.35
CA PHE A 42 -6.38 8.47 -14.21
C PHE A 42 -5.03 8.96 -13.67
N ASP A 43 -5.00 9.44 -12.43
CA ASP A 43 -3.78 9.87 -11.78
C ASP A 43 -2.96 8.66 -11.27
N ASN A 44 -1.67 8.93 -11.06
CA ASN A 44 -0.72 7.90 -10.66
C ASN A 44 -1.00 7.33 -9.26
N ASP A 45 -1.49 8.14 -8.32
CA ASP A 45 -1.75 7.74 -6.93
C ASP A 45 -2.89 6.71 -6.87
N THR A 46 -4.01 7.00 -7.55
CA THR A 46 -5.15 6.08 -7.70
C THR A 46 -4.72 4.76 -8.34
N ILE A 47 -3.99 4.82 -9.46
CA ILE A 47 -3.58 3.61 -10.17
C ILE A 47 -2.66 2.75 -9.29
N GLN A 48 -1.70 3.36 -8.59
CA GLN A 48 -0.80 2.66 -7.68
C GLN A 48 -1.53 2.03 -6.48
N HIS A 49 -2.55 2.72 -5.96
CA HIS A 49 -3.38 2.25 -4.84
C HIS A 49 -4.12 0.96 -5.24
N GLU A 50 -4.80 0.99 -6.38
CA GLU A 50 -5.56 -0.15 -6.86
C GLU A 50 -4.66 -1.33 -7.26
N LEU A 51 -3.47 -1.05 -7.81
CA LEU A 51 -2.45 -2.09 -8.04
C LEU A 51 -1.96 -2.70 -6.72
N GLY A 52 -1.79 -1.89 -5.67
CA GLY A 52 -1.45 -2.37 -4.33
C GLY A 52 -2.45 -3.40 -3.82
N HIS A 53 -3.75 -3.17 -4.01
CA HIS A 53 -4.78 -4.17 -3.71
C HIS A 53 -4.60 -5.45 -4.52
N ASN A 54 -4.38 -5.37 -5.83
CA ASN A 54 -4.15 -6.58 -6.63
C ASN A 54 -2.90 -7.36 -6.17
N LEU A 55 -1.88 -6.68 -5.64
CA LEU A 55 -0.70 -7.29 -5.03
C LEU A 55 -0.95 -7.87 -3.62
N GLY A 56 -2.14 -7.67 -3.05
CA GLY A 56 -2.55 -8.22 -1.77
C GLY A 56 -2.46 -7.26 -0.59
N LEU A 57 -2.24 -5.96 -0.84
CA LEU A 57 -2.20 -4.94 0.21
C LEU A 57 -3.62 -4.54 0.62
N PHE A 58 -3.81 -4.30 1.92
CA PHE A 58 -4.98 -3.64 2.48
C PHE A 58 -4.70 -2.14 2.65
N HIS A 59 -5.71 -1.35 3.02
CA HIS A 59 -5.50 0.07 3.35
C HIS A 59 -4.46 0.22 4.46
N ALA A 60 -3.59 1.21 4.31
CA ALA A 60 -2.63 1.60 5.34
C ALA A 60 -3.33 2.48 6.37
N ASN A 61 -3.64 1.87 7.52
CA ASN A 61 -4.34 2.53 8.60
C ASN A 61 -3.35 3.17 9.58
N ALA A 62 -3.72 4.30 10.18
CA ALA A 62 -3.00 4.81 11.34
C ALA A 62 -3.51 4.16 12.62
N TRP A 63 -2.62 3.99 13.60
CA TRP A 63 -3.00 3.74 14.98
C TRP A 63 -3.18 5.08 15.69
N VAL A 64 -4.35 5.30 16.28
CA VAL A 64 -4.69 6.53 17.02
C VAL A 64 -4.84 6.17 18.51
N PRO A 65 -3.80 6.41 19.34
CA PRO A 65 -3.89 6.19 20.76
C PRO A 65 -4.95 7.09 21.41
N SER A 66 -5.74 6.54 22.34
CA SER A 66 -6.73 7.31 23.11
C SER A 66 -6.10 8.10 24.26
N GLN A 67 -4.86 7.77 24.63
CA GLN A 67 -4.08 8.44 25.68
C GLN A 67 -2.71 8.84 25.11
N SER A 68 -2.25 10.03 25.44
CA SER A 68 -1.02 10.61 24.87
C SER A 68 0.28 10.05 25.45
N ASP A 69 0.19 9.30 26.56
CA ASP A 69 1.35 8.76 27.28
C ASP A 69 1.86 7.42 26.74
N SER A 70 1.06 6.73 25.92
CA SER A 70 1.44 5.44 25.34
C SER A 70 1.10 5.35 23.85
N PRO A 71 2.09 5.42 22.94
CA PRO A 71 1.86 5.32 21.49
C PRO A 71 1.39 3.94 21.03
N ILE A 72 1.49 2.92 21.90
CA ILE A 72 1.03 1.54 21.66
C ILE A 72 -0.06 1.10 22.66
N GLY A 73 -0.58 2.05 23.44
CA GLY A 73 -1.60 1.81 24.47
C GLY A 73 -2.99 1.59 23.87
N SER A 74 -4.05 1.78 24.64
CA SER A 74 -5.43 1.75 24.11
C SER A 74 -5.61 2.76 22.98
N GLY A 75 -6.38 2.40 21.95
CA GLY A 75 -6.58 3.24 20.78
C GLY A 75 -7.46 2.56 19.74
N GLU A 76 -7.59 3.19 18.58
CA GLU A 76 -8.38 2.70 17.44
C GLU A 76 -7.57 2.82 16.15
N HIS A 77 -8.01 2.08 15.12
CA HIS A 77 -7.45 2.22 13.78
C HIS A 77 -8.25 3.26 12.99
N GLU A 78 -7.54 4.24 12.41
CA GLU A 78 -8.10 5.15 11.43
C GLU A 78 -7.83 4.57 10.04
N GLU A 79 -8.90 4.19 9.33
CA GLU A 79 -8.79 3.66 7.99
C GLU A 79 -8.14 4.68 7.06
N TYR A 80 -7.15 4.26 6.26
CA TYR A 80 -6.37 5.14 5.39
C TYR A 80 -5.52 6.21 6.10
N GLY A 81 -5.38 6.12 7.42
CA GLY A 81 -4.73 7.16 8.23
C GLY A 81 -3.22 7.29 8.05
N ASP A 82 -2.52 6.36 7.37
CA ASP A 82 -1.08 6.49 7.10
C ASP A 82 -0.83 7.51 5.96
N PRO A 83 -0.28 8.71 6.23
CA PRO A 83 -0.09 9.74 5.22
C PRO A 83 1.16 9.54 4.36
N TYR A 84 1.95 8.50 4.64
CA TYR A 84 3.19 8.20 3.93
C TYR A 84 3.08 6.98 3.02
N ASP A 85 1.98 6.23 3.11
CA ASP A 85 1.73 5.04 2.31
C ASP A 85 0.69 5.32 1.21
N ASN A 86 0.95 4.88 -0.02
CA ASN A 86 0.02 4.99 -1.14
C ASN A 86 -1.28 4.19 -0.92
N MET A 87 -1.31 3.25 0.02
CA MET A 87 -2.50 2.56 0.49
C MET A 87 -3.26 3.34 1.57
N GLY A 88 -2.75 4.51 1.99
CA GLY A 88 -3.45 5.47 2.83
C GLY A 88 -4.34 6.40 2.00
N ASN A 89 -4.79 7.50 2.60
CA ASN A 89 -5.74 8.42 1.98
C ASN A 89 -5.08 9.30 0.91
N TYR A 90 -3.78 9.54 1.07
CA TYR A 90 -2.97 10.31 0.15
C TYR A 90 -1.49 10.03 0.44
N SER A 91 -0.69 9.73 -0.59
CA SER A 91 0.77 9.65 -0.46
C SER A 91 1.45 10.68 -1.37
N PRO A 92 2.12 11.71 -0.81
CA PRO A 92 2.81 12.71 -1.63
C PRO A 92 3.97 12.14 -2.46
N TYR A 93 4.43 10.91 -2.18
CA TYR A 93 5.60 10.31 -2.80
C TYR A 93 5.32 8.98 -3.53
N GLY A 94 4.11 8.44 -3.46
CA GLY A 94 3.73 7.21 -4.17
C GLY A 94 4.49 5.96 -3.70
N HIS A 95 4.76 5.85 -2.41
CA HIS A 95 5.49 4.73 -1.83
C HIS A 95 4.61 3.90 -0.92
N PHE A 96 4.80 2.58 -0.95
CA PHE A 96 4.35 1.73 0.15
C PHE A 96 5.30 1.84 1.34
N ASN A 97 4.76 1.66 2.54
CA ASN A 97 5.51 1.60 3.77
C ASN A 97 6.44 0.37 3.78
N VAL A 98 7.39 0.36 4.71
CA VAL A 98 8.41 -0.70 4.77
C VAL A 98 7.79 -2.08 5.06
N TYR A 99 6.70 -2.13 5.80
CA TYR A 99 6.00 -3.39 6.09
C TYR A 99 5.40 -4.01 4.82
N PHE A 100 4.67 -3.23 4.01
CA PHE A 100 4.13 -3.69 2.74
C PHE A 100 5.23 -4.02 1.73
N LYS A 101 6.30 -3.23 1.66
CA LYS A 101 7.47 -3.55 0.83
C LYS A 101 8.12 -4.87 1.25
N ASN A 102 8.18 -5.20 2.54
CA ASN A 102 8.68 -6.49 3.01
C ASN A 102 7.70 -7.64 2.70
N TYR A 103 6.40 -7.44 2.90
CA TYR A 103 5.36 -8.40 2.52
C TYR A 103 5.40 -8.77 1.03
N LEU A 104 5.66 -7.79 0.16
CA LEU A 104 5.81 -7.98 -1.28
C LEU A 104 7.20 -8.47 -1.71
N TRP A 105 8.09 -8.78 -0.77
CA TRP A 105 9.48 -9.17 -1.02
C TRP A 105 10.35 -8.13 -1.75
N TRP A 106 9.92 -6.87 -1.79
CA TRP A 106 10.73 -5.76 -2.33
C TRP A 106 11.81 -5.33 -1.35
N ILE A 107 11.56 -5.51 -0.04
CA ILE A 107 12.57 -5.42 1.01
C ILE A 107 12.74 -6.83 1.60
N PRO A 108 13.91 -7.47 1.46
CA PRO A 108 14.11 -8.82 1.97
C PRO A 108 14.16 -8.82 3.50
N ASP A 109 13.84 -9.97 4.11
CA ASP A 109 13.91 -10.14 5.57
C ASP A 109 15.29 -9.85 6.15
N ALA A 110 16.36 -10.06 5.38
CA ALA A 110 17.72 -9.71 5.76
C ALA A 110 17.92 -8.20 6.03
N SER A 111 17.05 -7.35 5.48
CA SER A 111 17.03 -5.90 5.68
C SER A 111 16.11 -5.45 6.82
N VAL A 112 15.41 -6.39 7.47
CA VAL A 112 14.55 -6.17 8.64
C VAL A 112 15.29 -6.64 9.89
N LYS A 113 15.61 -5.72 10.80
CA LYS A 113 16.37 -6.07 12.01
C LYS A 113 15.42 -6.35 13.18
N SER A 114 15.35 -7.60 13.63
CA SER A 114 14.67 -7.92 14.89
C SER A 114 15.45 -7.38 16.10
N VAL A 115 14.78 -6.64 16.96
CA VAL A 115 15.33 -6.00 18.16
C VAL A 115 14.79 -6.71 19.41
N SER A 116 15.64 -7.49 20.06
CA SER A 116 15.28 -8.24 21.28
C SER A 116 16.00 -7.73 22.54
N ARG A 117 16.80 -6.67 22.42
CA ARG A 117 17.61 -6.09 23.49
C ARG A 117 17.69 -4.58 23.31
N THR A 118 17.69 -3.85 24.41
CA THR A 118 17.94 -2.40 24.43
C THR A 118 19.29 -2.09 23.82
N GLY A 119 19.33 -1.09 22.95
CA GLY A 119 20.56 -0.66 22.30
C GLY A 119 20.29 0.36 21.21
N THR A 120 21.37 0.82 20.58
CA THR A 120 21.32 1.74 19.45
C THR A 120 21.43 0.96 18.15
N TYR A 121 20.47 1.16 17.24
CA TYR A 121 20.42 0.51 15.94
C TYR A 121 20.48 1.56 14.83
N ARG A 122 21.19 1.26 13.75
CA ARG A 122 21.21 2.11 12.55
C ARG A 122 20.13 1.63 11.59
N VAL A 123 19.17 2.51 11.32
CA VAL A 123 18.20 2.34 10.24
C VAL A 123 18.62 3.25 9.08
N LYS A 124 18.52 2.74 7.84
CA LYS A 124 18.79 3.47 6.62
C LYS A 124 17.47 3.73 5.89
N ALA A 125 17.45 4.79 5.08
CA ALA A 125 16.32 5.10 4.22
C ALA A 125 16.04 3.93 3.27
N HIS A 126 14.80 3.45 3.27
CA HIS A 126 14.39 2.20 2.61
C HIS A 126 14.26 2.33 1.08
N ASP A 127 14.26 3.57 0.59
CA ASP A 127 14.27 3.99 -0.82
C ASP A 127 15.70 4.19 -1.37
N HIS A 128 16.73 4.05 -0.54
CA HIS A 128 18.13 4.20 -0.96
C HIS A 128 18.74 2.85 -1.40
N ARG A 129 19.50 2.83 -2.51
CA ARG A 129 20.06 1.59 -3.10
C ARG A 129 21.00 0.79 -2.17
N GLU A 130 21.60 1.46 -1.19
CA GLU A 130 22.56 0.87 -0.23
C GLU A 130 21.95 0.66 1.17
N SER A 131 20.63 0.54 1.22
CA SER A 131 19.89 0.21 2.44
C SER A 131 20.22 -1.23 2.87
N GLY A 132 21.13 -1.34 3.84
CA GLY A 132 21.38 -2.61 4.55
C GLY A 132 20.19 -2.95 5.44
N THR A 133 19.99 -2.16 6.50
CA THR A 133 18.81 -2.27 7.39
C THR A 133 17.81 -1.17 7.06
N ALA A 134 16.63 -1.54 6.55
CA ALA A 134 15.57 -0.62 6.15
C ALA A 134 14.55 -0.35 7.26
N CYS A 135 14.38 -1.29 8.22
CA CYS A 135 13.56 -1.10 9.41
C CYS A 135 14.01 -2.01 10.57
N VAL A 136 13.42 -1.77 11.75
CA VAL A 136 13.53 -2.61 12.94
C VAL A 136 12.15 -3.14 13.33
N ARG A 137 12.11 -4.34 13.92
CA ARG A 137 10.90 -5.01 14.43
C ARG A 137 11.14 -5.57 15.83
#